data_AF-A0A0L8L7R6-F1
#
_entry.id   AF-A0A0L8L7R6-F1
#
_cell.length_a   1.000
_cell.length_b   1.000
_cell.length_c   1.000
_cell.angle_alpha   90.00
_cell.angle_beta   90.00
_cell.angle_gamma   90.00
#
_symmetry.space_group_name_H-M   'P 1'
#
loop_
_entity.id
_entity.type
_entity.pdbx_description
1 polymer ?
#
loop_
_entity_poly.entity_id
_entity_poly.type
_entity_poly.pdbx_seq_one_letter_code
_entity_poly.pdbx_strand_id
1 'polypeptide(L)' 'MRLRSRTAQTVKIPALDLAVDFAAREELRTEVSAKFRRDGVRAELSAAGLDLAHWWTDGEGRIALSLSVAR' A
#
# COMPACT_ATOMS: atom_id res chain seq x y z
N MET A 1 -1.23 7.19 0.07
CA MET A 1 -1.09 8.49 0.76
C MET A 1 -0.20 9.40 -0.06
N ARG A 2 -0.41 10.72 0.02
CA ARG A 2 0.29 11.72 -0.80
C ARG A 2 0.65 12.94 0.04
N LEU A 3 1.80 13.52 -0.25
CA LEU A 3 2.13 14.89 0.14
C LEU A 3 1.79 15.80 -1.03
N ARG A 4 1.26 16.99 -0.74
CA ARG A 4 0.93 18.00 -1.74
C ARG A 4 1.65 19.29 -1.42
N SER A 5 2.41 19.80 -2.38
CA SER A 5 3.07 21.09 -2.21
C SER A 5 2.04 22.22 -2.12
N ARG A 6 2.18 23.10 -1.12
CA ARG A 6 1.24 24.23 -0.94
C ARG A 6 1.53 25.38 -1.91
N THR A 7 2.79 25.56 -2.27
CA THR A 7 3.32 26.61 -3.17
C THR A 7 4.36 25.99 -4.11
N ALA A 8 4.92 26.74 -5.06
CA ALA A 8 6.12 26.26 -5.75
C ALA A 8 7.27 26.13 -4.73
N GLN A 9 8.06 25.07 -4.82
CA GLN A 9 9.20 24.81 -3.94
C GLN A 9 10.37 24.23 -4.75
N THR A 10 11.59 24.66 -4.42
CA THR A 10 12.83 24.01 -4.86
C THR A 10 13.49 23.39 -3.63
N VAL A 11 13.59 22.07 -3.60
CA VAL A 11 14.18 21.32 -2.48
C VAL A 11 15.58 20.85 -2.88
N LYS A 12 16.59 21.27 -2.12
CA LYS A 12 17.98 20.86 -2.31
C LYS A 12 18.31 19.68 -1.41
N ILE A 13 18.95 18.66 -1.96
CA ILE A 13 19.46 17.48 -1.25
C ILE A 13 20.98 17.44 -1.45
N PRO A 14 21.77 18.16 -0.62
CA PRO A 14 23.19 18.40 -0.90
C PRO A 14 24.05 17.13 -0.92
N ALA A 15 23.72 16.13 -0.10
CA ALA A 15 24.45 14.86 -0.08
C ALA A 15 24.36 14.08 -1.42
N LEU A 16 23.41 14.45 -2.28
CA LEU A 16 23.20 13.86 -3.61
C LEU A 16 23.53 14.83 -4.75
N ASP A 17 24.00 16.04 -4.44
CA ASP A 17 24.15 17.15 -5.41
C ASP A 17 22.88 17.35 -6.28
N LEU A 18 21.71 17.30 -5.64
CA LEU A 18 20.42 17.29 -6.32
C LEU A 18 19.55 18.47 -5.89
N ALA A 19 18.90 19.12 -6.86
CA ALA A 19 17.78 20.01 -6.64
C ALA A 19 16.54 19.47 -7.34
N VAL A 20 15.42 19.40 -6.64
CA VAL A 20 14.13 18.94 -7.17
C VAL A 20 13.12 20.06 -7.02
N ASP A 21 12.44 20.38 -8.10
CA ASP A 21 11.35 21.35 -8.12
C ASP A 21 10.00 20.65 -7.96
N PHE A 22 9.13 21.27 -7.16
CA PHE A 22 7.72 20.93 -7.05
C PHE A 22 6.89 22.16 -7.40
N ALA A 23 5.99 22.03 -8.37
CA ALA A 23 5.02 23.07 -8.66
C ALA A 23 4.01 23.23 -7.51
N ALA A 24 3.34 24.39 -7.45
CA ALA A 24 2.23 24.56 -6.52
C ALA A 24 1.16 23.49 -6.78
N ARG A 25 0.70 22.82 -5.71
CA ARG A 25 -0.29 21.74 -5.73
C ARG A 25 0.16 20.42 -6.36
N GLU A 26 1.42 20.30 -6.78
CA GLU A 26 2.00 19.03 -7.20
C GLU A 26 1.95 18.00 -6.05
N GLU A 27 1.71 16.73 -6.39
CA GLU A 27 1.59 15.65 -5.41
C GLU A 27 2.68 14.59 -5.56
N LEU A 28 3.33 14.27 -4.45
CA LEU A 28 4.24 13.13 -4.32
C LEU A 28 3.52 11.97 -3.63
N ARG A 29 3.50 10.79 -4.26
CA ARG A 29 2.97 9.57 -3.62
C ARG A 29 3.99 9.01 -2.64
N THR A 30 3.60 8.91 -1.38
CA THR A 30 4.46 8.38 -0.31
C THR A 30 4.12 6.95 0.07
N GLU A 31 2.89 6.50 -0.18
CA GLU A 31 2.44 5.17 0.22
C GLU A 31 1.28 4.65 -0.63
N VAL A 32 1.16 3.32 -0.73
CA VAL A 32 -0.06 2.62 -1.13
C VAL A 32 -0.42 1.60 -0.04
N SER A 33 -1.64 1.68 0.48
CA SER A 33 -2.19 0.68 1.41
C SER A 33 -3.35 -0.03 0.71
N ALA A 34 -3.04 -1.15 0.06
CA ALA A 34 -4.02 -1.95 -0.66
C ALA A 34 -5.06 -2.53 0.31
N LYS A 35 -6.30 -2.63 -0.17
CA LYS A 35 -7.42 -3.20 0.59
C LYS A 35 -7.95 -4.41 -0.16
N PHE A 36 -8.21 -5.46 0.59
CA PHE A 36 -8.46 -6.78 0.05
C PHE A 36 -9.92 -7.16 0.19
N ARG A 37 -10.40 -7.95 -0.78
CA ARG A 37 -11.65 -8.70 -0.68
C ARG A 37 -11.28 -10.17 -0.46
N ARG A 38 -12.08 -10.89 0.34
CA ARG A 38 -11.80 -12.29 0.72
C ARG A 38 -11.53 -13.20 -0.50
N ASP A 39 -12.34 -13.08 -1.55
CA ASP A 39 -12.15 -13.91 -2.76
C ASP A 39 -10.88 -13.56 -3.53
N GLY A 40 -10.46 -12.29 -3.51
CA GLY A 40 -9.17 -11.86 -4.05
C GLY A 40 -8.00 -12.47 -3.27
N VAL A 41 -8.06 -12.45 -1.94
CA VAL A 41 -7.06 -13.11 -1.09
C VAL A 41 -7.00 -14.62 -1.36
N ARG A 42 -8.14 -15.30 -1.51
CA ARG A 42 -8.17 -16.72 -1.87
C ARG A 42 -7.48 -16.98 -3.22
N ALA A 43 -7.74 -16.15 -4.22
CA ALA A 43 -7.11 -16.27 -5.54
C ALA A 43 -5.60 -16.04 -5.47
N GLU A 44 -5.15 -15.00 -4.76
CA GLU A 44 -3.72 -14.70 -4.58
C GLU A 44 -3.00 -15.81 -3.80
N LEU A 45 -3.61 -16.36 -2.73
CA LEU A 45 -3.08 -17.51 -2.00
C LEU A 45 -2.98 -18.75 -2.90
N SER A 46 -4.02 -19.06 -3.68
CA SER A 46 -3.99 -20.21 -4.59
C SER A 46 -2.94 -20.04 -5.70
N ALA A 47 -2.72 -18.82 -6.18
CA ALA A 47 -1.65 -18.52 -7.15
C ALA A 47 -0.26 -18.71 -6.53
N ALA A 48 -0.12 -18.53 -5.22
CA ALA A 48 1.09 -18.79 -4.46
C ALA A 48 1.23 -20.27 -4.00
N GLY A 49 0.32 -21.17 -4.40
CA GLY A 49 0.35 -22.59 -4.01
C GLY A 49 -0.13 -22.85 -2.58
N LEU A 50 -0.90 -21.94 -2.00
CA LEU A 50 -1.44 -22.04 -0.64
C LEU A 50 -2.96 -22.23 -0.68
N ASP A 51 -3.47 -23.13 0.17
CA ASP A 51 -4.90 -23.27 0.44
C ASP A 51 -5.29 -22.51 1.70
N LEU A 52 -6.35 -21.69 1.58
CA LEU A 52 -6.93 -20.96 2.70
C LEU A 52 -7.69 -21.92 3.62
N ALA A 53 -7.13 -22.22 4.79
CA ALA A 53 -7.71 -23.14 5.77
C ALA A 53 -8.72 -22.44 6.69
N HIS A 54 -8.38 -21.23 7.18
CA HIS A 54 -9.25 -20.48 8.08
C HIS A 54 -9.24 -18.98 7.79
N TRP A 55 -10.34 -18.32 8.15
CA TRP A 55 -10.55 -16.89 7.98
C TRP A 55 -11.31 -16.34 9.18
N TRP A 56 -10.70 -15.40 9.88
CA TRP A 56 -11.32 -14.67 10.98
C TRP A 56 -11.39 -13.19 10.65
N THR A 57 -12.41 -12.51 11.15
CA THR A 57 -12.51 -11.05 11.09
C THR A 57 -12.86 -10.48 12.46
N ASP A 58 -12.64 -9.18 12.65
CA ASP A 58 -13.28 -8.46 13.76
C ASP A 58 -14.80 -8.44 13.60
N GLY A 59 -15.53 -8.06 14.66
CA GLY A 59 -17.00 -8.08 14.67
C GLY A 59 -17.66 -7.17 13.63
N GLU A 60 -16.93 -6.16 13.14
CA GLU A 60 -17.38 -5.27 12.07
C GLU A 60 -16.80 -5.63 10.69
N GLY A 61 -15.99 -6.68 10.59
CA GLY A 61 -15.47 -7.18 9.32
C GLY A 61 -14.48 -6.26 8.60
N ARG A 62 -13.71 -5.42 9.33
CA ARG A 62 -12.78 -4.44 8.76
C ARG A 62 -11.38 -4.98 8.56
N ILE A 63 -10.95 -5.92 9.40
CA ILE A 63 -9.65 -6.58 9.32
C ILE A 63 -9.87 -8.08 9.35
N ALA A 64 -9.10 -8.80 8.54
CA ALA A 64 -9.12 -10.24 8.49
C ALA A 64 -7.75 -10.84 8.78
N LEU A 65 -7.76 -12.01 9.42
CA LEU A 65 -6.61 -12.89 9.57
C LEU A 65 -6.89 -14.21 8.84
N SER A 66 -6.00 -14.60 7.94
CA SER A 66 -6.06 -15.88 7.24
C SER A 66 -4.99 -16.84 7.75
N LEU A 67 -5.37 -18.09 8.02
CA LEU A 67 -4.44 -19.21 8.14
C LEU A 67 -4.49 -20.02 6.84
N SER A 68 -3.32 -20.31 6.26
CA SER A 68 -3.20 -21.06 5.00
C SER A 68 -2.12 -22.13 5.13
N VAL A 69 -2.25 -23.18 4.33
CA VAL A 69 -1.31 -24.32 4.29
C VAL A 69 -0.78 -24.48 2.87
N ALA A 70 0.46 -24.96 2.74
CA ALA A 70 1.01 -25.34 1.43
C ALA A 70 0.22 -26.51 0.85
N ARG A 71 -0.04 -26.44 -0.46
CA ARG A 71 -0.52 -27.58 -1.24
C ARG A 71 0.56 -28.63 -1.44
#